data_AF-A0A927UNE8-F1
#
_entry.id   AF-A0A927UNE8-F1
#
_cell.length_a   1.000
_cell.length_b   1.000
_cell.length_c   1.000
_cell.angle_alpha   90.00
_cell.angle_beta   90.00
_cell.angle_gamma   90.00
#
_symmetry.space_group_name_H-M   'P 1'
#
loop_
_entity.id
_entity.type
_entity.pdbx_description
1 polymer ?
#
loop_
_entity_poly.entity_id
_entity_poly.type
_entity_poly.pdbx_seq_one_letter_code
_entity_poly.pdbx_strand_id
1 'polypeptide(L)'
;MLINNTNINILKKAFPHLDDRSRKPINVLLKLTELSECINDISNPSNLESCSNMYTPINTEELLRDIRPECPKEGKEIIDLILNFSKTKDFYNTYKTLNNLTQATSNKTNSAMDLLKNQLSPEQLERINELSTILNSTHNFSEL
;
A
#
# COMPACT_ATOMS: atom_id res chain seq x y z
N MET A 1 -1.21 -5.69 -41.87
CA MET A 1 -2.42 -6.39 -42.34
C MET A 1 -3.17 -6.85 -41.10
N LEU A 2 -4.01 -5.96 -40.54
CA LEU A 2 -4.67 -6.17 -39.26
C LEU A 2 -5.81 -7.18 -39.44
N ILE A 3 -5.85 -8.19 -38.58
CA ILE A 3 -7.02 -9.06 -38.48
C ILE A 3 -8.21 -8.14 -38.13
N ASN A 4 -9.21 -8.10 -39.00
CA ASN A 4 -10.37 -7.22 -38.81
C ASN A 4 -11.08 -7.57 -37.49
N ASN A 5 -11.42 -6.56 -36.67
CA ASN A 5 -12.08 -6.73 -35.37
C ASN A 5 -13.35 -7.60 -35.46
N THR A 6 -14.06 -7.52 -36.59
CA THR A 6 -15.22 -8.37 -36.88
C THR A 6 -14.87 -9.86 -36.91
N ASN A 7 -13.74 -10.24 -37.51
CA ASN A 7 -13.30 -11.62 -37.60
C ASN A 7 -12.86 -12.16 -36.22
N ILE A 8 -12.21 -11.32 -35.40
CA ILE A 8 -11.86 -11.68 -34.02
C ILE A 8 -13.12 -11.88 -33.17
N ASN A 9 -14.13 -11.02 -33.30
CA ASN A 9 -15.37 -11.16 -32.56
C ASN A 9 -16.16 -12.43 -32.95
N ILE A 10 -16.14 -12.79 -34.23
CA ILE A 10 -16.70 -14.07 -34.70
C ILE A 10 -15.93 -15.23 -34.08
N LEU A 11 -14.59 -15.19 -34.09
CA LEU A 11 -13.75 -16.24 -33.49
C LEU A 11 -13.94 -16.34 -31.97
N LYS A 12 -14.06 -15.22 -31.24
CA LYS A 12 -14.35 -15.20 -29.79
C LYS A 12 -15.70 -15.85 -29.49
N LYS A 13 -16.73 -15.58 -30.29
CA LYS A 13 -18.07 -16.20 -30.15
C LYS A 13 -18.09 -17.68 -30.56
N ALA A 14 -17.31 -18.06 -31.56
CA ALA A 14 -17.21 -19.44 -32.01
C ALA A 14 -16.34 -20.32 -31.10
N PHE A 15 -15.40 -19.71 -30.36
CA PHE A 15 -14.44 -20.38 -29.48
C PHE A 15 -15.01 -21.50 -28.58
N PRO A 16 -16.12 -21.30 -27.84
CA PRO A 16 -16.70 -22.36 -27.00
C PRO A 16 -17.26 -23.55 -27.78
N HIS A 17 -17.51 -23.38 -29.08
CA HIS A 17 -18.06 -24.41 -29.96
C HIS A 17 -16.98 -25.15 -30.77
N LEU A 18 -15.70 -24.76 -30.64
CA LEU A 18 -14.58 -25.41 -31.31
C LEU A 18 -14.22 -26.75 -30.67
N ASP A 19 -13.82 -27.71 -31.50
CA ASP A 19 -13.23 -28.96 -31.06
C ASP A 19 -11.84 -28.76 -30.44
N ASP A 20 -11.38 -29.71 -29.63
CA ASP A 20 -10.15 -29.55 -28.84
C ASP A 20 -8.87 -29.36 -29.70
N ARG A 21 -8.88 -29.84 -30.95
CA ARG A 21 -7.75 -29.71 -31.87
C ARG A 21 -7.65 -28.29 -32.42
N SER A 22 -8.78 -27.64 -32.71
CA SER A 22 -8.82 -26.27 -33.23
C SER A 22 -8.82 -25.20 -32.13
N ARG A 23 -9.24 -25.54 -30.91
CA ARG A 23 -9.32 -24.60 -29.78
C ARG A 23 -7.96 -24.03 -29.36
N LYS A 24 -6.91 -24.86 -29.28
CA LYS A 24 -5.56 -24.43 -28.87
C LYS A 24 -4.96 -23.35 -29.78
N PRO A 25 -4.85 -23.55 -31.11
CA PRO A 25 -4.28 -22.51 -31.99
C PRO A 25 -5.13 -21.24 -32.04
N ILE A 26 -6.47 -21.36 -31.99
CA ILE A 26 -7.35 -20.18 -31.94
C ILE A 26 -7.20 -19.41 -30.63
N ASN A 27 -7.01 -20.09 -29.49
CA ASN A 27 -6.78 -19.43 -28.21
C ASN A 27 -5.51 -18.58 -28.23
N VAL A 28 -4.43 -19.13 -28.80
CA VAL A 28 -3.17 -18.40 -28.99
C VAL A 28 -3.37 -17.18 -29.87
N LEU A 29 -4.10 -17.34 -30.98
CA LEU A 29 -4.41 -16.22 -31.88
C LEU A 29 -5.21 -15.12 -31.17
N LEU A 30 -6.24 -15.48 -30.40
CA LEU A 30 -7.05 -14.53 -29.63
C LEU A 30 -6.21 -13.76 -28.60
N LYS A 31 -5.34 -14.46 -27.87
CA LYS A 31 -4.43 -13.86 -26.88
C LYS A 31 -3.42 -12.91 -27.53
N LEU A 32 -2.89 -13.27 -28.70
CA LEU A 32 -1.99 -12.39 -29.46
C LEU A 32 -2.71 -11.13 -29.95
N THR A 33 -3.97 -11.23 -30.36
CA THR A 33 -4.74 -10.04 -30.75
C THR A 33 -5.03 -9.12 -29.57
N GLU A 34 -5.40 -9.67 -28.41
CA GLU A 34 -5.62 -8.89 -27.18
C GLU A 34 -4.33 -8.18 -26.75
N LEU A 35 -3.19 -8.88 -26.79
CA LEU A 35 -1.89 -8.28 -26.47
C LEU A 35 -1.52 -7.17 -27.46
N SER A 36 -1.77 -7.37 -28.76
CA SER A 36 -1.53 -6.35 -29.77
C SER A 36 -2.40 -5.11 -29.57
N GLU A 37 -3.64 -5.27 -29.13
CA GLU A 37 -4.53 -4.16 -28.75
C GLU A 37 -3.93 -3.39 -27.57
N CYS A 38 -3.53 -4.08 -26.49
CA CYS A 38 -2.87 -3.43 -25.34
C CYS A 38 -1.60 -2.66 -25.73
N ILE A 39 -0.74 -3.24 -26.60
CA ILE A 39 0.48 -2.56 -27.06
C ILE A 39 0.15 -1.31 -27.89
N ASN A 40 -0.88 -1.40 -28.73
CA ASN A 40 -1.34 -0.25 -29.52
C ASN A 40 -1.93 0.86 -28.63
N ASP A 41 -2.66 0.50 -27.57
CA ASP A 41 -3.21 1.44 -26.59
C ASP A 41 -2.10 2.13 -25.77
N ILE A 42 -1.03 1.40 -25.43
CA ILE A 42 0.16 1.98 -24.77
C ILE A 42 0.93 2.90 -25.72
N SER A 43 1.05 2.52 -26.99
CA SER A 43 1.85 3.26 -27.99
C SER A 43 1.12 4.49 -28.54
N ASN A 44 -0.20 4.42 -28.63
CA ASN A 44 -1.08 5.51 -29.02
C ASN A 44 -2.07 5.74 -27.87
N PRO A 45 -1.64 6.36 -26.77
CA PRO A 45 -2.56 6.72 -25.72
C PRO A 45 -3.61 7.63 -26.36
N SER A 46 -4.82 7.09 -26.55
CA SER A 46 -5.96 7.92 -26.89
C SER A 46 -6.04 9.01 -25.82
N ASN A 47 -6.43 10.23 -26.20
CA ASN A 47 -6.62 11.36 -25.29
C ASN A 47 -7.81 11.13 -24.33
N LEU A 48 -7.90 9.93 -23.74
CA LEU A 48 -8.71 9.61 -22.58
C LEU A 48 -8.01 10.08 -21.28
N GLU A 49 -7.32 11.22 -21.36
CA GLU A 49 -7.22 12.16 -20.23
C GLU A 49 -8.62 12.66 -19.78
N SER A 50 -9.74 12.16 -20.34
CA SER A 50 -11.11 12.47 -19.93
C SER A 50 -11.77 11.44 -18.99
N CYS A 51 -11.05 10.40 -18.52
CA CYS A 51 -11.39 9.76 -17.23
C CYS A 51 -10.57 10.35 -16.06
N SER A 52 -10.01 11.55 -16.26
CA SER A 52 -9.28 12.37 -15.29
C SER A 52 -10.14 12.96 -14.14
N ASN A 53 -11.24 12.31 -13.75
CA ASN A 53 -12.03 12.73 -12.58
C ASN A 53 -12.14 11.65 -11.48
N MET A 54 -11.43 10.54 -11.62
CA MET A 54 -11.16 9.61 -10.51
C MET A 54 -9.69 9.18 -10.52
N TYR A 55 -8.76 10.13 -10.57
CA TYR A 55 -7.45 9.87 -9.96
C TYR A 55 -7.67 9.95 -8.44
N THR A 56 -8.21 8.88 -7.85
CA THR A 56 -7.96 8.64 -6.44
C THR A 56 -6.44 8.59 -6.30
N PRO A 57 -5.81 9.41 -5.44
CA PRO A 57 -4.38 9.30 -5.21
C PRO A 57 -4.09 7.84 -4.92
N ILE A 58 -3.19 7.22 -5.70
CA ILE A 58 -2.87 5.81 -5.55
C ILE A 58 -2.52 5.61 -4.08
N ASN A 59 -3.34 4.81 -3.38
CA ASN A 59 -3.07 4.46 -2.01
C ASN A 59 -1.90 3.48 -2.03
N THR A 60 -0.69 4.03 -1.99
CA THR A 60 0.54 3.26 -2.06
C THR A 60 0.63 2.26 -0.91
N GLU A 61 0.02 2.53 0.24
CA GLU A 61 -0.06 1.58 1.35
C GLU A 61 -0.90 0.35 0.98
N GLU A 62 -2.07 0.56 0.38
CA GLU A 62 -2.99 -0.49 -0.05
C GLU A 62 -2.41 -1.30 -1.20
N LEU A 63 -1.82 -0.63 -2.19
CA LEU A 63 -1.09 -1.29 -3.28
C LEU A 63 0.04 -2.19 -2.74
N LEU A 64 0.87 -1.68 -1.84
CA LEU A 64 1.98 -2.44 -1.27
C LEU A 64 1.49 -3.64 -0.43
N ARG A 65 0.35 -3.50 0.25
CA ARG A 65 -0.29 -4.60 0.99
C ARG A 65 -0.83 -5.68 0.06
N ASP A 66 -1.43 -5.29 -1.06
CA ASP A 66 -2.04 -6.20 -2.03
C ASP A 66 -1.00 -7.02 -2.80
N ILE A 67 0.16 -6.43 -3.12
CA ILE A 67 1.25 -7.15 -3.81
C ILE A 67 2.14 -7.97 -2.87
N ARG A 68 2.09 -7.71 -1.56
CA ARG A 68 2.92 -8.40 -0.56
C ARG A 68 2.81 -9.93 -0.60
N PRO A 69 1.62 -10.56 -0.72
CA PRO A 69 1.49 -12.01 -0.70
C PRO A 69 2.25 -12.71 -1.84
N GLU A 70 2.24 -12.08 -3.02
CA GLU A 70 2.83 -12.56 -4.27
C GLU A 70 4.35 -12.39 -4.32
N CYS A 71 4.93 -11.62 -3.39
CA CYS A 71 6.35 -11.35 -3.36
C CYS A 71 7.17 -12.50 -2.72
N PRO A 72 8.42 -12.70 -3.18
CA PRO A 72 9.39 -13.58 -2.50
C PRO A 72 9.76 -13.02 -1.13
N LYS A 73 10.43 -13.82 -0.29
CA LYS A 73 10.73 -13.47 1.11
C LYS A 73 11.46 -12.13 1.24
N GLU A 74 12.45 -11.91 0.39
CA GLU A 74 13.26 -10.69 0.35
C GLU A 74 12.42 -9.47 -0.04
N GLY A 75 11.45 -9.64 -0.96
CA GLY A 75 10.52 -8.57 -1.34
C GLY A 75 9.53 -8.22 -0.25
N LYS A 76 9.09 -9.21 0.54
CA LYS A 76 8.19 -9.01 1.69
C LYS A 76 8.83 -8.15 2.78
N GLU A 77 10.10 -8.39 3.08
CA GLU A 77 10.85 -7.62 4.08
C GLU A 77 10.98 -6.14 3.68
N ILE A 78 11.21 -5.87 2.39
CA ILE A 78 11.27 -4.49 1.86
C ILE A 78 9.91 -3.81 1.95
N ILE A 79 8.84 -4.51 1.57
CA ILE A 79 7.47 -3.98 1.67
C ILE A 79 7.12 -3.65 3.12
N ASP A 80 7.45 -4.54 4.07
CA ASP A 80 7.20 -4.34 5.49
C ASP A 80 7.96 -3.13 6.05
N LEU A 81 9.22 -2.93 5.62
CA LEU A 81 10.01 -1.77 6.00
C LEU A 81 9.33 -0.46 5.54
N ILE A 82 8.86 -0.41 4.29
CA ILE A 82 8.20 0.77 3.74
C ILE A 82 6.89 1.05 4.47
N LEU A 83 6.06 0.02 4.70
CA LEU A 83 4.79 0.14 5.42
C LEU A 83 5.00 0.62 6.87
N ASN A 84 6.01 0.10 7.56
CA ASN A 84 6.33 0.49 8.93
C ASN A 84 6.90 1.91 9.01
N PHE A 85 7.70 2.31 8.03
CA PHE A 85 8.20 3.68 7.94
C PHE A 85 7.07 4.69 7.76
N SER A 86 6.10 4.40 6.89
CA SER A 86 4.92 5.26 6.68
C SER A 86 4.13 5.47 7.98
N LYS A 87 3.83 4.39 8.71
CA LYS A 87 3.14 4.47 10.01
C LYS A 87 3.91 5.32 11.02
N THR A 88 5.23 5.15 11.07
CA THR A 88 6.11 5.89 11.98
C THR A 88 6.13 7.39 11.62
N LYS A 89 6.17 7.71 10.33
CA LYS A 89 6.09 9.08 9.82
C LYS A 89 4.77 9.75 10.20
N ASP A 90 3.65 9.04 10.06
CA ASP A 90 2.33 9.56 10.40
C ASP A 90 2.18 9.79 11.90
N PHE A 91 2.70 8.86 12.71
CA PHE A 91 2.78 9.04 14.16
C PHE A 91 3.61 10.27 14.53
N TYR A 92 4.80 10.43 13.93
CA TYR A 92 5.66 11.59 14.19
C TYR A 92 5.02 12.92 13.77
N ASN A 93 4.38 12.96 12.61
CA ASN A 93 3.66 14.15 12.13
C ASN A 93 2.51 14.53 13.05
N THR A 94 1.74 13.53 13.51
CA THR A 94 0.67 13.71 14.49
C THR A 94 1.23 14.26 15.80
N TYR A 95 2.30 13.64 16.32
CA TYR A 95 2.98 14.09 17.54
C TYR A 95 3.48 15.53 17.43
N LYS A 96 4.15 15.88 16.32
CA LYS A 96 4.63 17.25 16.06
C LYS A 96 3.47 18.25 16.01
N THR A 97 2.37 17.88 15.37
CA THR A 97 1.17 18.74 15.27
C THR A 97 0.55 18.99 16.64
N LEU A 98 0.40 17.95 17.46
CA LEU A 98 -0.08 18.07 18.84
C LEU A 98 0.85 18.95 19.69
N ASN A 99 2.16 18.74 19.59
CA ASN A 99 3.15 19.53 20.34
C ASN A 99 3.13 21.03 19.94
N ASN A 100 2.90 21.34 18.67
CA ASN A 100 2.77 22.72 18.20
C ASN A 100 1.45 23.36 18.71
N LEU A 101 0.35 22.60 18.74
CA LEU A 101 -0.93 23.05 19.27
C LEU A 101 -0.86 23.33 20.78
N THR A 102 -0.15 22.50 21.54
CA THR A 102 0.08 22.73 22.98
C THR A 102 0.97 23.96 23.25
N GLN A 103 1.91 24.27 22.35
CA GLN A 103 2.72 25.49 22.44
C GLN A 103 1.89 26.75 22.13
N ALA A 104 0.99 26.69 21.13
CA ALA A 104 0.06 27.79 20.83
C ALA A 104 -0.96 28.07 21.96
N THR A 105 -1.18 27.08 22.85
CA THR A 105 -2.11 27.17 24.00
C THR A 105 -1.38 27.39 25.33
N SER A 106 -0.13 27.88 25.30
CA SER A 106 0.69 28.03 26.51
C SER A 106 0.37 29.28 27.32
N ASN A 107 -0.63 29.12 28.18
CA ASN A 107 -0.64 29.62 29.57
C ASN A 107 -0.88 28.42 30.52
N LYS A 108 -0.01 27.39 30.50
CA LYS A 108 0.25 26.47 31.64
C LYS A 108 1.26 25.39 31.27
N THR A 109 2.42 25.45 31.91
CA THR A 109 3.61 24.61 31.68
C THR A 109 3.53 23.16 32.18
N ASN A 110 2.34 22.64 32.54
CA ASN A 110 2.19 21.24 33.03
C ASN A 110 1.18 20.39 32.24
N SER A 111 0.54 20.93 31.19
CA SER A 111 -0.62 20.27 30.55
C SER A 111 -0.25 19.25 29.45
N ALA A 112 0.86 19.45 28.74
CA ALA A 112 1.19 18.61 27.58
C ALA A 112 1.51 17.16 27.96
N MET A 113 2.24 16.96 29.07
CA MET A 113 2.57 15.62 29.56
C MET A 113 1.35 14.88 30.12
N ASP A 114 0.42 15.60 30.76
CA ASP A 114 -0.84 15.02 31.25
C ASP A 114 -1.84 14.72 30.12
N LEU A 115 -1.85 15.53 29.05
CA LEU A 115 -2.61 15.22 27.83
C LEU A 115 -2.07 13.96 27.15
N LEU A 116 -0.76 13.80 27.07
CA LEU A 116 -0.13 12.59 26.52
C LEU A 116 -0.46 11.35 27.38
N LYS A 117 -0.42 11.47 28.71
CA LYS A 117 -0.84 10.39 29.64
C LYS A 117 -2.32 10.04 29.52
N ASN A 118 -3.19 11.03 29.32
CA ASN A 118 -4.64 10.81 29.20
C ASN A 118 -5.08 10.34 27.79
N GLN A 119 -4.20 10.38 26.79
CA GLN A 119 -4.47 9.93 25.42
C GLN A 119 -3.80 8.57 25.09
N LEU A 120 -2.99 8.02 26.00
CA LEU A 120 -2.45 6.68 25.89
C LEU A 120 -3.46 5.65 26.42
N SER A 121 -3.65 4.53 25.71
CA SER A 121 -4.38 3.38 26.23
C SER A 121 -3.71 2.89 27.52
N PRO A 122 -4.45 2.49 28.58
CA PRO A 122 -3.87 2.05 29.85
C PRO A 122 -2.81 0.95 29.70
N GLU A 123 -2.93 0.09 28.68
CA GLU A 123 -1.95 -0.95 28.37
C GLU A 123 -0.58 -0.40 27.91
N GLN A 124 -0.56 0.76 27.24
CA GLN A 124 0.69 1.40 26.78
C GLN A 124 1.41 2.09 27.94
N LEU A 125 0.66 2.57 28.92
CA LEU A 125 1.19 3.23 30.12
C LEU A 125 1.84 2.21 31.06
N GLU A 126 1.27 1.02 31.15
CA GLU A 126 1.83 -0.12 31.88
C GLU A 126 3.16 -0.57 31.27
N ARG A 127 3.25 -0.74 29.95
CA ARG A 127 4.53 -1.10 29.28
C ARG A 127 5.63 -0.07 29.49
N ILE A 128 5.30 1.22 29.49
CA ILE A 128 6.29 2.29 29.76
C ILE A 128 6.80 2.20 31.20
N ASN A 129 5.91 1.96 32.16
CA ASN A 129 6.30 1.77 33.56
C ASN A 129 7.16 0.51 33.72
N GLU A 130 6.79 -0.61 33.09
CA GLU A 130 7.57 -1.86 33.11
C GLU A 130 8.99 -1.67 32.54
N LEU A 131 9.11 -1.00 31.39
CA LEU A 131 10.41 -0.69 30.78
C LEU A 131 11.26 0.21 31.68
N SER A 132 10.65 1.19 32.36
CA SER A 132 11.35 2.05 33.31
C SER A 132 11.86 1.30 34.54
N THR A 133 11.09 0.33 35.05
CA THR A 133 11.53 -0.52 36.16
C THR A 133 12.69 -1.44 35.76
N ILE A 134 12.67 -1.98 34.54
CA ILE A 134 13.77 -2.82 34.04
C ILE A 134 15.05 -1.97 33.87
N LEU A 135 14.94 -0.80 33.24
CA LEU A 135 16.07 0.12 33.05
C LEU A 135 16.69 0.60 34.38
N ASN A 136 15.86 0.92 35.38
CA ASN A 136 16.35 1.29 36.71
C ASN A 136 16.94 0.09 37.48
N SER A 137 16.41 -1.11 37.27
CA SER A 137 16.97 -2.33 37.87
C SER A 137 18.32 -2.73 37.27
N THR A 138 18.58 -2.43 35.98
CA THR A 138 19.88 -2.66 35.35
C THR A 138 20.96 -1.66 35.77
N HIS A 139 20.58 -0.48 36.26
CA HIS A 139 21.54 0.51 36.77
C HIS A 139 22.09 0.16 38.17
N ASN A 140 21.45 -0.76 38.90
CA ASN A 140 21.91 -1.25 40.21
C ASN A 140 22.83 -2.49 40.12
N PHE A 141 23.07 -3.04 38.93
CA PHE A 141 24.02 -4.16 38.72
C PHE A 141 25.40 -3.71 38.23
N SER A 142 25.65 -2.40 38.15
CA SER A 142 26.96 -1.83 37.76
C SER A 142 27.83 -1.37 38.94
N GLU A 143 27.39 -1.59 40.19
CA GLU A 143 28.13 -1.24 41.43
C GLU A 143 28.38 -2.43 42.38
N LEU A 144 28.56 -3.64 41.85
CA LEU A 144 29.11 -4.81 42.56
C LEU A 144 30.18 -5.50 41.70
#